data_AF-A0A973P9H2-F1
#
_entry.id   AF-A0A973P9H2-F1
#
_cell.length_a   1.000
_cell.length_b   1.000
_cell.length_c   1.000
_cell.angle_alpha   90.00
_cell.angle_beta   90.00
_cell.angle_gamma   90.00
#
_symmetry.space_group_name_H-M   'P 1'
#
loop_
_entity.id
_entity.type
_entity.pdbx_description
1 polymer ?
#
loop_
_entity_poly.entity_id
_entity_poly.type
_entity_poly.pdbx_seq_one_letter_code
_entity_poly.pdbx_strand_id
1 'polypeptide(L)'
;MISPYIDARRGRGFPPDQVGKGLAEVAATRAGLPMVVAVQDGRGTGKVGVYANPRARVDPRLAPVVGDVTNGQAYYGSTSDYYAAAATAVPAGVELWANVEAFEPTPVAGDCGRLDPLPLRGRATKARLDSQAAAAGPYVGKVISYGWDPFMTCQPAAGRPSVADDIASTITSDSRRAWEPSSSRSGS
;
A
#
# COMPACT_ATOMS: atom_id res chain seq x y z
N MET A 1 16.90 2.85 -7.28
CA MET A 1 15.53 2.39 -6.98
C MET A 1 14.58 3.04 -7.97
N ILE A 2 13.57 2.31 -8.41
CA ILE A 2 12.46 2.84 -9.21
C ILE A 2 11.13 2.35 -8.65
N SER A 3 10.05 3.05 -8.95
CA SER A 3 8.73 2.73 -8.40
C SER A 3 7.65 2.78 -9.49
N PRO A 4 7.49 1.70 -10.28
CA PRO A 4 6.41 1.60 -11.26
C PRO A 4 5.08 1.37 -10.53
N TYR A 5 3.97 1.88 -11.08
CA TYR A 5 2.64 1.65 -10.54
C TYR A 5 1.92 0.53 -11.29
N ILE A 6 1.02 -0.16 -10.58
CA ILE A 6 0.10 -1.13 -11.16
C ILE A 6 -1.20 -0.44 -11.57
N ASP A 7 -1.76 -0.86 -12.71
CA ASP A 7 -3.17 -0.65 -13.04
C ASP A 7 -3.85 -2.00 -13.20
N ALA A 8 -4.73 -2.34 -12.27
CA ALA A 8 -5.46 -3.59 -12.24
C ALA A 8 -6.88 -3.47 -12.81
N ARG A 9 -7.30 -2.25 -13.21
CA ARG A 9 -8.69 -2.02 -13.62
C ARG A 9 -9.03 -2.82 -14.87
N ARG A 10 -10.15 -3.54 -14.87
CA ARG A 10 -10.64 -4.22 -16.08
C ARG A 10 -10.91 -3.19 -17.18
N GLY A 11 -10.51 -3.53 -18.41
CA GLY A 11 -10.63 -2.66 -19.59
C GLY A 11 -9.60 -1.53 -19.70
N ARG A 12 -8.64 -1.40 -18.77
CA ARG A 12 -7.54 -0.42 -18.85
C ARG A 12 -6.18 -0.96 -18.43
N GLY A 13 -6.17 -1.77 -17.37
CA GLY A 13 -5.00 -2.38 -16.79
C GLY A 13 -4.67 -3.76 -17.36
N PHE A 14 -3.88 -4.53 -16.60
CA PHE A 14 -3.41 -5.86 -16.99
C PHE A 14 -3.63 -6.89 -15.87
N PRO A 15 -3.80 -8.19 -16.15
CA PRO A 15 -3.93 -9.24 -15.14
C PRO A 15 -2.62 -9.55 -14.39
N PRO A 16 -2.68 -10.09 -13.15
CA PRO A 16 -1.49 -10.32 -12.32
C PRO A 16 -0.36 -11.12 -12.99
N ASP A 17 -0.69 -12.08 -13.85
CA ASP A 17 0.28 -12.93 -14.55
C ASP A 17 1.23 -12.16 -15.50
N GLN A 18 0.90 -10.91 -15.86
CA GLN A 18 1.78 -10.07 -16.69
C GLN A 18 2.81 -9.27 -15.87
N VAL A 19 2.68 -9.21 -14.54
CA VAL A 19 3.56 -8.37 -13.70
C VAL A 19 5.02 -8.82 -13.77
N GLY A 20 5.28 -10.12 -13.88
CA GLY A 20 6.63 -10.68 -13.97
C GLY A 20 7.36 -10.23 -15.23
N LYS A 21 6.66 -10.15 -16.36
CA LYS A 21 7.21 -9.62 -17.62
C LYS A 21 7.59 -8.14 -17.47
N GLY A 22 6.68 -7.32 -16.92
CA GLY A 22 6.97 -5.92 -16.67
C GLY A 22 8.17 -5.71 -15.74
N LEU A 23 8.29 -6.53 -14.68
CA LEU A 23 9.43 -6.50 -13.77
C LEU A 23 10.75 -6.85 -14.48
N ALA A 24 10.74 -7.86 -15.35
CA ALA A 24 11.90 -8.26 -16.14
C ALA A 24 12.34 -7.16 -17.13
N GLU A 25 11.39 -6.54 -17.85
CA GLU A 25 11.66 -5.44 -18.79
C GLU A 25 12.26 -4.24 -18.07
N VAL A 26 11.69 -3.89 -16.91
CA VAL A 26 12.20 -2.85 -16.03
C VAL A 26 13.62 -3.17 -15.57
N ALA A 27 13.86 -4.39 -15.10
CA ALA A 27 15.17 -4.83 -14.63
C ALA A 27 16.23 -4.84 -15.74
N ALA A 28 15.85 -5.09 -17.00
CA ALA A 28 16.77 -5.06 -18.14
C ALA A 28 17.41 -3.68 -18.35
N THR A 29 16.79 -2.60 -17.86
CA THR A 29 17.32 -1.23 -17.95
C THR A 29 18.48 -0.94 -17.00
N ARG A 30 18.76 -1.82 -16.03
CA ARG A 30 19.72 -1.53 -14.94
C ARG A 30 21.21 -1.66 -15.31
N ALA A 31 21.52 -2.03 -16.55
CA ALA A 31 22.89 -2.22 -17.04
C ALA A 31 23.76 -3.13 -16.13
N GLY A 32 23.17 -4.21 -15.58
CA GLY A 32 23.86 -5.16 -14.69
C GLY A 32 24.02 -4.72 -13.23
N LEU A 33 23.62 -3.49 -12.87
CA LEU A 33 23.69 -2.99 -11.50
C LEU A 33 22.60 -3.58 -10.60
N PRO A 34 22.81 -3.65 -9.27
CA PRO A 34 21.73 -3.92 -8.33
C PRO A 34 20.58 -2.93 -8.50
N MET A 35 19.34 -3.41 -8.39
CA MET A 35 18.16 -2.57 -8.53
C MET A 35 17.11 -2.92 -7.48
N VAL A 36 16.51 -1.90 -6.90
CA VAL A 36 15.27 -2.04 -6.13
C VAL A 36 14.11 -1.61 -7.02
N VAL A 37 13.10 -2.47 -7.13
CA VAL A 37 11.81 -2.13 -7.72
C VAL A 37 10.77 -2.08 -6.61
N ALA A 38 10.36 -0.87 -6.25
CA ALA A 38 9.35 -0.62 -5.24
C ALA A 38 7.99 -0.45 -5.92
N VAL A 39 7.27 -1.54 -6.15
CA VAL A 39 6.01 -1.50 -6.90
C VAL A 39 4.99 -0.66 -6.14
N GLN A 40 4.40 0.33 -6.81
CA GLN A 40 3.38 1.20 -6.23
C GLN A 40 2.00 0.56 -6.39
N ASP A 41 1.31 0.36 -5.27
CA ASP A 41 0.07 -0.43 -5.23
C ASP A 41 -1.07 0.19 -6.05
N GLY A 42 -1.05 1.49 -6.33
CA GLY A 42 -2.04 2.21 -7.13
C GLY A 42 -3.41 2.40 -6.45
N ARG A 43 -3.58 2.00 -5.18
CA ARG A 43 -4.88 2.04 -4.49
C ARG A 43 -5.30 3.46 -4.12
N GLY A 44 -4.37 4.36 -3.83
CA GLY A 44 -4.62 5.80 -3.63
C GLY A 44 -5.07 6.53 -4.90
N THR A 45 -4.89 5.95 -6.08
CA THR A 45 -5.49 6.43 -7.34
C THR A 45 -6.66 5.57 -7.83
N GLY A 46 -7.04 4.54 -7.06
CA GLY A 46 -8.09 3.58 -7.41
C GLY A 46 -7.76 2.64 -8.56
N LYS A 47 -6.48 2.52 -8.92
CA LYS A 47 -5.98 1.62 -9.96
C LYS A 47 -5.93 0.16 -9.52
N VAL A 48 -5.83 -0.11 -8.23
CA VAL A 48 -5.89 -1.47 -7.66
C VAL A 48 -6.72 -1.46 -6.38
N GLY A 49 -7.44 -2.55 -6.12
CA GLY A 49 -8.21 -2.75 -4.89
C GLY A 49 -7.46 -3.63 -3.88
N VAL A 50 -7.73 -3.37 -2.59
CA VAL A 50 -7.22 -4.17 -1.47
C VAL A 50 -8.41 -4.96 -0.91
N TYR A 51 -8.51 -6.23 -1.26
CA TYR A 51 -9.65 -7.07 -0.91
C TYR A 51 -9.27 -8.55 -0.90
N ALA A 52 -10.00 -9.35 -0.12
CA ALA A 52 -9.90 -10.81 -0.13
C ALA A 52 -11.04 -11.47 -0.93
N ASN A 53 -12.21 -10.84 -1.00
CA ASN A 53 -13.38 -11.39 -1.68
C ASN A 53 -13.71 -10.60 -2.97
N PRO A 54 -13.52 -11.19 -4.16
CA PRO A 54 -13.82 -10.52 -5.43
C PRO A 54 -15.34 -10.27 -5.63
N ARG A 55 -16.21 -10.96 -4.89
CA ARG A 55 -17.67 -10.73 -4.93
C ARG A 55 -18.13 -9.60 -4.02
N ALA A 56 -17.29 -9.14 -3.09
CA ALA A 56 -17.62 -7.98 -2.27
C ALA A 56 -17.62 -6.71 -3.12
N ARG A 57 -18.41 -5.71 -2.70
CA ARG A 57 -18.40 -4.37 -3.29
C ARG A 57 -17.01 -3.73 -3.14
N VAL A 58 -16.66 -2.87 -4.10
CA VAL A 58 -15.48 -2.02 -3.96
C VAL A 58 -15.63 -1.12 -2.73
N ASP A 59 -14.49 -0.76 -2.14
CA ASP A 59 -14.44 0.25 -1.07
C ASP A 59 -15.16 1.53 -1.55
N PRO A 60 -16.07 2.14 -0.76
CA PRO A 60 -16.77 3.35 -1.15
C PRO A 60 -15.84 4.50 -1.58
N ARG A 61 -14.61 4.58 -1.05
CA ARG A 61 -13.62 5.59 -1.49
C ARG A 61 -13.13 5.36 -2.91
N LEU A 62 -13.29 4.15 -3.46
CA LEU A 62 -12.93 3.79 -4.83
C LEU A 62 -14.08 3.96 -5.82
N ALA A 63 -15.33 3.94 -5.34
CA ALA A 63 -16.51 4.01 -6.21
C ALA A 63 -16.50 5.20 -7.20
N PRO A 64 -16.01 6.41 -6.86
CA PRO A 64 -15.90 7.51 -7.83
C PRO A 64 -14.93 7.24 -9.00
N VAL A 65 -14.02 6.28 -8.86
CA VAL A 65 -12.99 5.95 -9.87
C VAL A 65 -13.37 4.74 -10.72
N VAL A 66 -13.96 3.72 -10.09
CA VAL A 66 -14.24 2.41 -10.73
C VAL A 66 -15.72 2.04 -10.76
N GLY A 67 -16.60 2.89 -10.23
CA GLY A 67 -18.04 2.65 -10.11
C GLY A 67 -18.41 1.86 -8.87
N ASP A 68 -19.70 1.86 -8.51
CA ASP A 68 -20.26 0.97 -7.49
C ASP A 68 -20.50 -0.41 -8.09
N VAL A 69 -19.45 -1.23 -8.08
CA VAL A 69 -19.42 -2.60 -8.60
C VAL A 69 -18.74 -3.54 -7.61
N THR A 70 -18.67 -4.83 -7.91
CA THR A 70 -17.84 -5.76 -7.11
C THR A 70 -16.36 -5.63 -7.45
N ASN A 71 -15.49 -6.04 -6.53
CA ASN A 71 -14.04 -6.01 -6.75
C ASN A 71 -13.60 -6.79 -7.98
N GLY A 72 -14.21 -7.95 -8.26
CA GLY A 72 -13.92 -8.77 -9.43
C GLY A 72 -14.44 -8.19 -10.74
N GLN A 73 -15.45 -7.30 -10.69
CA GLN A 73 -15.89 -6.50 -11.84
C GLN A 73 -14.95 -5.33 -12.09
N ALA A 74 -14.46 -4.66 -11.04
CA ALA A 74 -13.55 -3.52 -11.15
C ALA A 74 -12.14 -3.92 -11.57
N TYR A 75 -11.60 -5.02 -11.05
CA TYR A 75 -10.17 -5.36 -11.13
C TYR A 75 -9.92 -6.78 -11.66
N TYR A 76 -8.74 -6.98 -12.28
CA TYR A 76 -8.25 -8.31 -12.65
C TYR A 76 -7.74 -9.11 -11.44
N GLY A 77 -7.26 -8.42 -10.40
CA GLY A 77 -6.78 -9.02 -9.16
C GLY A 77 -6.71 -7.99 -8.03
N SER A 78 -6.50 -8.48 -6.80
CA SER A 78 -6.24 -7.68 -5.61
C SER A 78 -4.77 -7.26 -5.55
N THR A 79 -4.45 -6.28 -4.71
CA THR A 79 -3.06 -5.92 -4.39
C THR A 79 -2.20 -7.15 -4.04
N SER A 80 -2.73 -8.11 -3.28
CA SER A 80 -2.00 -9.32 -2.89
C SER A 80 -1.66 -10.21 -4.09
N ASP A 81 -2.59 -10.34 -5.05
CA ASP A 81 -2.38 -11.17 -6.26
C ASP A 81 -1.21 -10.65 -7.11
N TYR A 82 -1.09 -9.33 -7.26
CA TYR A 82 0.03 -8.74 -8.00
C TYR A 82 1.36 -8.90 -7.28
N TYR A 83 1.41 -8.70 -5.97
CA TYR A 83 2.66 -8.92 -5.22
C TYR A 83 3.06 -10.39 -5.20
N ALA A 84 2.12 -11.31 -5.07
CA ALA A 84 2.36 -12.74 -5.19
C ALA A 84 2.97 -13.08 -6.55
N ALA A 85 2.35 -12.61 -7.63
CA ALA A 85 2.85 -12.85 -8.99
C ALA A 85 4.24 -12.21 -9.20
N ALA A 86 4.48 -11.00 -8.69
CA ALA A 86 5.78 -10.34 -8.80
C ALA A 86 6.89 -11.10 -8.06
N ALA A 87 6.60 -11.60 -6.86
CA ALA A 87 7.56 -12.35 -6.05
C ALA A 87 8.03 -13.65 -6.74
N THR A 88 7.18 -14.29 -7.55
CA THR A 88 7.57 -15.49 -8.31
C THR A 88 8.51 -15.20 -9.48
N ALA A 89 8.69 -13.93 -9.87
CA ALA A 89 9.37 -13.53 -11.09
C ALA A 89 10.47 -12.47 -10.87
N VAL A 90 11.00 -12.34 -9.64
CA VAL A 90 12.05 -11.36 -9.33
C VAL A 90 13.37 -11.74 -10.02
N PRO A 91 13.89 -10.91 -10.95
CA PRO A 91 15.15 -11.20 -11.61
C PRO A 91 16.33 -11.20 -10.63
N ALA A 92 17.37 -11.99 -10.92
CA ALA A 92 18.57 -12.05 -10.08
C ALA A 92 19.19 -10.65 -9.86
N GLY A 93 19.56 -10.29 -8.62
CA GLY A 93 20.13 -8.98 -8.30
C GLY A 93 19.11 -7.82 -8.29
N VAL A 94 17.81 -8.14 -8.37
CA VAL A 94 16.72 -7.20 -8.12
C VAL A 94 16.11 -7.50 -6.75
N GLU A 95 15.82 -6.46 -5.98
CA GLU A 95 14.99 -6.55 -4.78
C GLU A 95 13.56 -6.06 -5.08
N LEU A 96 12.57 -6.81 -4.60
CA LEU A 96 11.17 -6.41 -4.67
C LEU A 96 10.75 -5.73 -3.36
N TRP A 97 10.37 -4.47 -3.46
CA TRP A 97 9.79 -3.67 -2.36
C TRP A 97 8.35 -3.29 -2.70
N ALA A 98 7.58 -2.92 -1.68
CA ALA A 98 6.25 -2.33 -1.84
C ALA A 98 6.32 -0.81 -1.60
N ASN A 99 5.66 -0.04 -2.46
CA ASN A 99 5.42 1.38 -2.25
C ASN A 99 3.93 1.60 -1.98
N VAL A 100 3.58 1.74 -0.70
CA VAL A 100 2.20 1.89 -0.24
C VAL A 100 1.78 3.36 -0.33
N GLU A 101 0.75 3.66 -1.11
CA GLU A 101 0.29 5.03 -1.31
C GLU A 101 -0.42 5.57 -0.06
N ALA A 102 0.05 6.66 0.52
CA ALA A 102 -0.48 7.26 1.76
C ALA A 102 -1.80 8.03 1.60
N PHE A 103 -2.38 8.04 0.41
CA PHE A 103 -3.49 8.90 0.03
C PHE A 103 -4.66 8.11 -0.56
N GLU A 104 -5.79 8.79 -0.71
CA GLU A 104 -7.05 8.29 -1.25
C GLU A 104 -7.44 9.10 -2.50
N PRO A 105 -8.14 8.49 -3.47
CA PRO A 105 -8.41 9.15 -4.75
C PRO A 105 -9.35 10.34 -4.59
N THR A 106 -10.20 10.32 -3.56
CA THR A 106 -11.16 11.38 -3.27
C THR A 106 -11.10 11.75 -1.77
N PRO A 107 -10.94 13.04 -1.42
CA PRO A 107 -11.08 13.49 -0.04
C PRO A 107 -12.53 13.30 0.44
N VAL A 108 -12.70 13.03 1.73
CA VAL A 108 -14.02 13.07 2.39
C VAL A 108 -14.10 14.29 3.30
N ALA A 109 -15.30 14.69 3.70
CA ALA A 109 -15.47 15.83 4.60
C ALA A 109 -14.67 15.62 5.90
N GLY A 110 -13.89 16.64 6.30
CA GLY A 110 -13.04 16.57 7.49
C GLY A 110 -11.71 15.83 7.32
N ASP A 111 -11.42 15.26 6.14
CA ASP A 111 -10.07 14.78 5.85
C ASP A 111 -9.14 15.96 5.52
N CYS A 112 -7.88 15.81 5.92
CA CYS A 112 -6.77 16.58 5.37
C CYS A 112 -6.08 15.81 4.24
N GLY A 113 -5.20 16.47 3.50
CA GLY A 113 -4.48 15.88 2.37
C GLY A 113 -4.04 16.95 1.39
N ARG A 114 -3.92 16.60 0.11
CA ARG A 114 -3.68 17.59 -0.95
C ARG A 114 -5.01 18.19 -1.38
N LEU A 115 -5.31 19.36 -0.82
CA LEU A 115 -6.53 20.12 -1.13
C LEU A 115 -6.30 21.24 -2.16
N ASP A 116 -5.03 21.48 -2.52
CA ASP A 116 -4.59 22.37 -3.60
C ASP A 116 -3.14 21.99 -3.98
N PRO A 117 -2.72 21.97 -5.26
CA PRO A 117 -3.56 22.05 -6.47
C PRO A 117 -4.33 20.77 -6.78
N LEU A 118 -5.27 20.87 -7.73
CA LEU A 118 -5.98 19.72 -8.30
C LEU A 118 -5.02 18.69 -8.93
N PRO A 119 -5.38 17.40 -8.99
CA PRO A 119 -6.60 16.81 -8.41
C PRO A 119 -6.51 16.69 -6.88
N LEU A 120 -7.62 16.91 -6.20
CA LEU A 120 -7.69 16.75 -4.75
C LEU A 120 -7.43 15.29 -4.35
N ARG A 121 -6.78 15.10 -3.21
CA ARG A 121 -6.51 13.79 -2.62
C ARG A 121 -6.72 13.86 -1.11
N GLY A 122 -7.47 12.90 -0.58
CA GLY A 122 -7.56 12.71 0.87
C GLY A 122 -6.36 11.94 1.39
N ARG A 123 -6.05 12.05 2.67
CA ARG A 123 -5.15 11.10 3.33
C ARG A 123 -5.79 9.72 3.42
N ALA A 124 -4.96 8.68 3.49
CA ALA A 124 -5.38 7.36 3.91
C ALA A 124 -5.59 7.29 5.44
N THR A 125 -6.31 6.28 5.89
CA THR A 125 -6.36 5.93 7.32
C THR A 125 -5.26 4.92 7.65
N LYS A 126 -4.84 4.87 8.93
CA LYS A 126 -3.89 3.83 9.40
C LYS A 126 -4.39 2.42 9.04
N ALA A 127 -5.66 2.12 9.30
CA ALA A 127 -6.23 0.80 9.02
C ALA A 127 -6.15 0.40 7.54
N ARG A 128 -6.32 1.36 6.61
CA ARG A 128 -6.15 1.10 5.18
C ARG A 128 -4.67 0.88 4.81
N LEU A 129 -3.75 1.60 5.44
CA LEU A 129 -2.31 1.36 5.26
C LEU A 129 -1.87 0.00 5.82
N ASP A 130 -2.34 -0.37 7.01
CA ASP A 130 -2.09 -1.68 7.62
C ASP A 130 -2.57 -2.81 6.71
N SER A 131 -3.78 -2.68 6.15
CA SER A 131 -4.35 -3.69 5.25
C SER A 131 -3.51 -3.88 3.98
N GLN A 132 -2.90 -2.82 3.47
CA GLN A 132 -2.02 -2.89 2.31
C GLN A 132 -0.65 -3.44 2.62
N ALA A 133 -0.07 -2.99 3.73
CA ALA A 133 1.18 -3.53 4.23
C ALA A 133 1.02 -5.04 4.48
N ALA A 134 -0.12 -5.48 5.01
CA ALA A 134 -0.43 -6.90 5.17
C ALA A 134 -0.62 -7.63 3.83
N ALA A 135 -1.26 -7.00 2.84
CA ALA A 135 -1.46 -7.60 1.51
C ALA A 135 -0.14 -7.80 0.73
N ALA A 136 0.84 -6.92 0.92
CA ALA A 136 2.14 -6.96 0.25
C ALA A 136 3.23 -7.68 1.07
N GLY A 137 3.15 -7.60 2.39
CA GLY A 137 4.19 -8.00 3.33
C GLY A 137 4.76 -9.41 3.14
N PRO A 138 3.95 -10.45 2.86
CA PRO A 138 4.46 -11.79 2.61
C PRO A 138 5.42 -11.94 1.42
N TYR A 139 5.50 -10.93 0.54
CA TYR A 139 6.13 -11.03 -0.77
C TYR A 139 7.32 -10.08 -0.97
N VAL A 140 7.53 -9.12 -0.07
CA VAL A 140 8.47 -8.00 -0.28
C VAL A 140 9.50 -7.90 0.82
N GLY A 141 10.71 -7.45 0.48
CA GLY A 141 11.78 -7.24 1.47
C GLY A 141 11.64 -5.95 2.28
N LYS A 142 10.87 -4.98 1.77
CA LYS A 142 10.65 -3.69 2.42
C LYS A 142 9.35 -3.05 1.98
N VAL A 143 8.74 -2.30 2.89
CA VAL A 143 7.62 -1.40 2.60
C VAL A 143 8.12 0.04 2.75
N ILE A 144 7.92 0.83 1.70
CA ILE A 144 8.07 2.28 1.69
C ILE A 144 6.71 2.92 1.42
N SER A 145 6.61 4.24 1.50
CA SER A 145 5.37 4.95 1.21
C SER A 145 5.59 6.16 0.32
N TYR A 146 4.65 6.37 -0.60
CA TYR A 146 4.55 7.57 -1.40
C TYR A 146 3.51 8.51 -0.79
N GLY A 147 3.90 9.79 -0.69
CA GLY A 147 3.06 10.84 -0.17
C GLY A 147 3.23 11.05 1.34
N TRP A 148 4.47 11.13 1.83
CA TRP A 148 4.74 11.48 3.22
C TRP A 148 4.06 12.81 3.60
N ASP A 149 4.37 13.89 2.88
CA ASP A 149 3.70 15.17 3.02
C ASP A 149 2.75 15.39 1.82
N PRO A 150 1.48 15.81 2.03
CA PRO A 150 0.83 16.07 3.32
C PRO A 150 0.19 14.85 3.97
N PHE A 151 0.16 13.67 3.34
CA PHE A 151 -0.83 12.65 3.71
C PHE A 151 -0.52 11.89 5.00
N MET A 152 0.75 11.72 5.35
CA MET A 152 1.15 11.11 6.63
C MET A 152 1.18 12.12 7.77
N THR A 153 1.46 13.38 7.46
CA THR A 153 1.82 14.45 8.42
C THR A 153 0.65 15.36 8.77
N CYS A 154 -0.34 15.50 7.88
CA CYS A 154 -1.45 16.42 8.12
C CYS A 154 -2.33 15.95 9.28
N GLN A 155 -2.88 16.92 10.00
CA GLN A 155 -3.86 16.71 11.06
C GLN A 155 -5.25 17.13 10.55
N PRO A 156 -6.27 16.27 10.68
CA PRO A 156 -7.62 16.58 10.19
C PRO A 156 -8.29 17.71 10.98
N ALA A 157 -7.85 17.95 12.22
CA ALA A 157 -8.22 19.10 13.03
C ALA A 157 -7.12 19.37 14.08
N ALA A 158 -7.11 20.59 14.64
CA ALA A 158 -6.16 20.95 15.69
C ALA A 158 -6.25 19.97 16.88
N GLY A 159 -5.10 19.47 17.32
CA GLY A 159 -5.01 18.53 18.44
C GLY A 159 -5.40 17.08 18.10
N ARG A 160 -5.66 16.76 16.82
CA ARG A 160 -5.84 15.38 16.35
C ARG A 160 -4.52 14.82 15.81
N PRO A 161 -4.19 13.54 16.08
CA PRO A 161 -2.97 12.93 15.57
C PRO A 161 -2.99 12.84 14.03
N SER A 162 -1.79 12.92 13.45
CA SER A 162 -1.54 12.58 12.05
C SER A 162 -1.52 11.05 11.86
N VAL A 163 -1.47 10.57 10.61
CA VAL A 163 -1.33 9.11 10.37
C VAL A 163 0.04 8.63 10.88
N ALA A 164 1.08 9.45 10.73
CA ALA A 164 2.41 9.14 11.25
C ALA A 164 2.41 8.96 12.77
N ASP A 165 1.69 9.83 13.50
CA ASP A 165 1.54 9.72 14.95
C ASP A 165 0.80 8.43 15.36
N ASP A 166 -0.27 8.08 14.64
CA ASP A 166 -1.04 6.85 14.86
C ASP A 166 -0.17 5.58 14.63
N ILE A 167 0.70 5.61 13.61
CA ILE A 167 1.65 4.52 13.33
C ILE A 167 2.70 4.42 14.46
N ALA A 168 3.30 5.54 14.86
CA ALA A 168 4.37 5.57 15.86
C ALA A 168 3.90 5.13 17.27
N SER A 169 2.68 5.52 17.66
CA SER A 169 2.09 5.17 18.96
C SER A 169 1.76 3.68 19.12
N THR A 170 1.49 2.99 18.01
CA THR A 170 1.25 1.54 18.00
C THR A 170 2.54 0.77 18.32
N ILE A 171 3.67 1.20 17.72
CA ILE A 171 4.98 0.57 17.92
C ILE A 171 5.40 0.62 19.40
N THR A 172 5.11 1.73 20.09
CA THR A 172 5.45 1.92 21.51
C THR A 172 4.55 1.14 22.47
N SER A 173 3.33 0.80 22.03
CA SER A 173 2.36 0.05 22.85
C SER A 173 2.60 -1.46 22.78
N ASP A 174 2.94 -2.00 21.59
CA ASP A 174 3.26 -3.44 21.43
C ASP A 174 4.65 -3.80 21.99
N SER A 175 5.64 -2.91 21.87
CA SER A 175 6.98 -3.14 22.44
C SER A 175 7.00 -3.19 23.97
N ARG A 176 6.05 -2.55 24.66
CA ARG A 176 5.87 -2.71 26.12
C ARG A 176 5.19 -4.02 26.53
N ARG A 177 4.42 -4.63 25.63
CA ARG A 177 3.72 -5.90 25.89
C ARG A 177 4.61 -7.12 25.61
N ALA A 178 5.62 -6.97 24.74
CA ALA A 178 6.55 -8.03 24.37
C ALA A 178 7.74 -8.22 25.35
N TRP A 179 7.90 -7.36 26.37
CA TRP A 179 8.97 -7.47 27.36
C TRP A 179 8.43 -7.35 28.78
N GLU A 180 7.91 -8.45 29.33
CA GLU A 180 7.94 -8.71 30.76
C GLU A 180 8.97 -9.80 31.02
N PRO A 181 10.16 -9.49 31.57
CA PRO A 181 11.06 -10.54 32.04
C PRO A 181 10.39 -11.24 33.22
N SER A 182 10.21 -12.57 33.10
CA SER A 182 9.72 -13.41 34.18
C SER A 182 10.58 -13.19 35.42
N SER A 183 10.02 -12.54 36.44
CA SER A 183 10.67 -12.42 37.74
C SER A 183 10.66 -13.79 38.41
N SER A 184 11.83 -14.43 38.42
CA SER A 184 12.06 -15.62 39.22
C SER A 184 11.88 -15.28 40.70
N ARG A 185 10.86 -15.86 41.33
CA ARG A 185 10.76 -15.92 42.79
C ARG A 185 11.88 -16.82 43.30
N SER A 186 12.95 -16.24 43.83
CA SER A 186 13.86 -16.93 44.74
C SER A 186 13.18 -17.02 46.10
N GLY A 187 12.67 -18.20 46.41
CA GLY A 187 12.28 -18.55 47.77
C GLY A 187 13.51 -18.84 48.62
N SER A 188 13.45 -18.38 49.87
CA SER A 188 14.16 -18.92 51.03
C SER A 188 13.34 -18.55 52.26
#